data_AF-A0A841CEL5-F1
#
_entry.id   AF-A0A841CEL5-F1
#
_cell.length_a   1.000
_cell.length_b   1.000
_cell.length_c   1.000
_cell.angle_alpha   90.00
_cell.angle_beta   90.00
_cell.angle_gamma   90.00
#
_symmetry.space_group_name_H-M   'P 1'
#
loop_
_entity.id
_entity.type
_entity.pdbx_description
1 polymer ?
#
loop_
_entity_poly.entity_id
_entity_poly.type
_entity_poly.pdbx_seq_one_letter_code
_entity_poly.pdbx_strand_id
1 'polypeptide(L)'
;MLRDAPTEVRLATLIGAAGGLLFVLEGLIRWQSDGDSAWIRFPVIILVLELLAVGGLLARFRPARLTAAFIYGLVGLIHLLAVLNQGPVWVRLLSGVLSAGHIFAVVLLNTRPARLHFGGAR
;
A
#
# COMPACT_ATOMS: atom_id res chain seq x y z
N MET A 1 19.27 4.28 -5.29
CA MET A 1 18.60 3.06 -5.78
C MET A 1 17.30 3.34 -6.54
N LEU A 2 16.36 4.16 -6.05
CA LEU A 2 15.12 4.47 -6.81
C LEU A 2 15.31 5.34 -8.05
N ARG A 3 16.39 6.16 -8.14
CA ARG A 3 16.60 7.08 -9.28
C ARG A 3 16.69 6.35 -10.63
N ASP A 4 17.23 5.13 -10.63
CA ASP A 4 17.42 4.31 -11.83
C ASP A 4 16.28 3.30 -12.05
N ALA A 5 15.27 3.29 -11.15
CA ALA A 5 14.11 2.44 -11.27
C ALA A 5 13.07 3.07 -12.22
N PRO A 6 12.32 2.27 -13.00
CA PRO A 6 11.18 2.76 -13.77
C PRO A 6 10.20 3.53 -12.90
N THR A 7 9.55 4.55 -13.47
CA THR A 7 8.59 5.40 -12.77
C THR A 7 7.49 4.58 -12.10
N GLU A 8 7.06 3.47 -12.72
CA GLU A 8 6.06 2.56 -12.19
C GLU A 8 6.48 1.93 -10.86
N VAL A 9 7.73 1.48 -10.76
CA VAL A 9 8.29 0.91 -9.52
C VAL A 9 8.44 2.00 -8.47
N ARG A 10 8.86 3.20 -8.86
CA ARG A 10 8.99 4.36 -7.95
C ARG A 10 7.64 4.75 -7.36
N LEU A 11 6.61 4.85 -8.19
CA LEU A 11 5.25 5.17 -7.78
C LEU A 11 4.65 4.08 -6.91
N ALA A 12 4.81 2.80 -7.28
CA ALA A 12 4.32 1.69 -6.45
C ALA A 12 5.00 1.67 -5.06
N THR A 13 6.31 1.89 -5.01
CA THR A 13 7.06 2.03 -3.74
C THR A 13 6.54 3.20 -2.91
N LEU A 14 6.30 4.36 -3.55
CA LEU A 14 5.76 5.54 -2.88
C LEU A 14 4.36 5.30 -2.34
N ILE A 15 3.50 4.63 -3.12
CA ILE A 15 2.13 4.29 -2.72
C ILE A 15 2.14 3.40 -1.48
N GLY A 16 2.92 2.34 -1.43
CA GLY A 16 2.97 1.48 -0.24
C GLY A 16 3.56 2.18 0.98
N ALA A 17 4.60 3.01 0.80
CA ALA A 17 5.20 3.74 1.92
C ALA A 17 4.26 4.83 2.47
N ALA A 18 3.71 5.67 1.59
CA ALA A 18 2.83 6.77 1.99
C ALA A 18 1.45 6.25 2.41
N GLY A 19 0.93 5.21 1.75
CA GLY A 19 -0.36 4.59 2.03
C GLY A 19 -0.42 4.04 3.45
N GLY A 20 0.57 3.23 3.83
CA GLY A 20 0.65 2.68 5.19
C GLY A 20 0.80 3.76 6.25
N LEU A 21 1.60 4.81 5.99
CA LEU A 21 1.75 5.94 6.91
C LEU A 21 0.43 6.72 7.08
N LEU A 22 -0.27 6.97 5.98
CA LEU A 22 -1.58 7.63 6.01
C LEU A 22 -2.62 6.78 6.75
N PHE A 23 -2.57 5.46 6.60
CA PHE A 23 -3.50 4.58 7.32
C PHE A 23 -3.22 4.55 8.83
N VAL A 24 -1.94 4.57 9.23
CA VAL A 24 -1.57 4.73 10.65
C VAL A 24 -2.03 6.08 11.19
N LEU A 25 -1.86 7.16 10.42
CA LEU A 25 -2.35 8.48 10.79
C LEU A 25 -3.88 8.51 10.96
N GLU A 26 -4.64 7.88 10.06
CA GLU A 26 -6.08 7.68 10.20
C GLU A 26 -6.43 6.98 11.51
N GLY A 27 -5.74 5.86 11.80
CA GLY A 27 -5.91 5.11 13.05
C GLY A 27 -5.60 5.93 14.30
N LEU A 28 -4.58 6.79 14.26
CA LEU A 28 -4.25 7.70 15.36
C LEU A 28 -5.36 8.73 15.59
N ILE A 29 -5.87 9.37 14.54
CA ILE A 29 -6.96 10.33 14.63
C ILE A 29 -8.20 9.67 15.23
N ARG A 30 -8.52 8.45 14.79
CA ARG A 30 -9.65 7.67 15.32
C ARG A 30 -9.44 7.27 16.78
N TRP A 31 -8.25 6.83 17.15
CA TRP A 31 -7.95 6.51 18.54
C TRP A 31 -8.12 7.73 19.46
N GLN A 32 -7.65 8.91 19.04
CA GLN A 32 -7.84 10.15 19.81
C GLN A 32 -9.31 10.59 19.91
N SER A 33 -10.13 10.28 18.91
CA SER A 33 -11.54 10.67 18.87
C SER A 33 -12.45 9.70 19.65
N ASP A 34 -12.20 8.40 19.51
CA ASP A 34 -13.08 7.34 20.01
C ASP A 34 -12.58 6.70 21.32
N GLY A 35 -11.32 6.94 21.70
CA GLY A 35 -10.70 6.40 22.91
C GLY A 35 -10.25 4.93 22.83
N ASP A 36 -10.56 4.23 21.74
CA ASP A 36 -10.22 2.81 21.56
C ASP A 36 -8.87 2.62 20.86
N SER A 37 -7.91 2.03 21.58
CA SER A 37 -6.59 1.69 21.05
C SER A 37 -6.61 0.61 19.94
N ALA A 38 -7.72 -0.08 19.73
CA ALA A 38 -7.87 -1.02 18.62
C ALA A 38 -7.70 -0.33 17.25
N TRP A 39 -8.04 0.97 17.15
CA TRP A 39 -7.94 1.75 15.91
C TRP A 39 -6.51 1.87 15.37
N ILE A 40 -5.48 1.77 16.22
CA ILE A 40 -4.08 1.90 15.79
C ILE A 40 -3.38 0.56 15.54
N ARG A 41 -3.79 -0.50 16.25
CA ARG A 41 -3.11 -1.80 16.18
C ARG A 41 -3.14 -2.39 14.77
N PHE A 42 -4.30 -2.37 14.14
CA PHE A 42 -4.46 -2.94 12.81
C PHE A 42 -3.71 -2.15 11.72
N PRO A 43 -3.82 -0.80 11.64
CA PRO A 43 -3.00 -0.01 10.73
C PRO A 43 -1.48 -0.20 10.90
N VAL A 44 -0.99 -0.37 12.12
CA VAL A 44 0.45 -0.63 12.36
C VAL A 44 0.88 -1.98 11.77
N ILE A 45 0.06 -3.02 11.90
CA ILE A 45 0.34 -4.32 11.28
C ILE A 45 0.39 -4.18 9.76
N ILE A 46 -0.55 -3.43 9.17
CA ILE A 46 -0.56 -3.17 7.73
C ILE A 46 0.70 -2.39 7.31
N LEU A 47 1.07 -1.33 8.03
CA LEU A 47 2.30 -0.58 7.77
C LEU A 47 3.53 -1.49 7.75
N VAL A 48 3.66 -2.42 8.71
CA VAL A 48 4.78 -3.37 8.72
C VAL A 48 4.81 -4.23 7.46
N LEU A 49 3.66 -4.78 7.03
CA LEU A 49 3.56 -5.56 5.80
C LEU A 49 3.93 -4.74 4.55
N GLU A 50 3.46 -3.49 4.49
CA GLU A 50 3.78 -2.58 3.39
C GLU A 50 5.26 -2.20 3.37
N LEU A 51 5.87 -1.95 4.52
CA LEU A 51 7.30 -1.67 4.62
C LEU A 51 8.16 -2.87 4.23
N LEU A 52 7.72 -4.10 4.54
CA LEU A 52 8.38 -5.31 4.04
C LEU A 52 8.28 -5.41 2.51
N ALA A 53 7.11 -5.12 1.94
CA ALA A 53 6.92 -5.07 0.49
C ALA A 53 7.82 -4.00 -0.16
N VAL A 54 7.80 -2.78 0.38
CA VAL A 54 8.66 -1.65 -0.04
C VAL A 54 10.14 -2.01 0.07
N GLY A 55 10.57 -2.60 1.18
CA GLY A 55 11.94 -3.06 1.38
C GLY A 55 12.37 -4.09 0.33
N GLY A 56 11.49 -5.05 0.01
CA GLY A 56 11.72 -6.03 -1.05
C GLY A 56 11.85 -5.38 -2.45
N LEU A 57 10.99 -4.40 -2.76
CA LEU A 57 11.06 -3.65 -4.01
C LEU A 57 12.36 -2.85 -4.12
N LEU A 58 12.78 -2.18 -3.04
CA LEU A 58 14.03 -1.41 -2.97
C LEU A 58 15.27 -2.30 -3.08
N ALA A 59 15.25 -3.48 -2.45
CA ALA A 59 16.31 -4.49 -2.54
C ALA A 59 16.36 -5.19 -3.91
N ARG A 60 15.39 -4.92 -4.79
CA ARG A 60 15.30 -5.47 -6.14
C ARG A 60 15.21 -7.01 -6.18
N PHE A 61 14.65 -7.60 -5.12
CA PHE A 61 14.52 -9.05 -5.00
C PHE A 61 13.50 -9.57 -6.02
N ARG A 62 13.84 -10.63 -6.77
CA ARG A 62 13.04 -11.11 -7.91
C ARG A 62 11.56 -11.37 -7.58
N PRO A 63 11.21 -12.12 -6.51
CA PRO A 63 9.80 -12.35 -6.18
C PRO A 63 9.14 -11.15 -5.50
N ALA A 64 9.89 -10.13 -5.06
CA ALA A 64 9.32 -8.99 -4.34
C ALA A 64 8.24 -8.28 -5.14
N ARG A 65 8.34 -8.25 -6.47
CA ARG A 65 7.29 -7.69 -7.33
C ARG A 65 5.94 -8.39 -7.13
N LEU A 66 5.93 -9.72 -7.16
CA LEU A 66 4.71 -10.50 -7.02
C LEU A 66 4.19 -10.44 -5.58
N THR A 67 5.09 -10.54 -4.60
CA THR A 67 4.72 -10.43 -3.19
C THR A 67 4.13 -9.06 -2.87
N ALA A 68 4.74 -7.97 -3.36
CA ALA A 68 4.22 -6.61 -3.18
C ALA A 68 2.87 -6.42 -3.88
N ALA A 69 2.73 -6.90 -5.12
CA ALA A 69 1.44 -6.84 -5.83
C ALA A 69 0.33 -7.59 -5.07
N PHE A 70 0.66 -8.74 -4.47
CA PHE A 70 -0.30 -9.48 -3.64
C PHE A 70 -0.67 -8.70 -2.37
N ILE A 71 0.32 -8.18 -1.64
CA ILE A 71 0.10 -7.39 -0.42
C ILE A 71 -0.74 -6.14 -0.73
N TYR A 72 -0.37 -5.35 -1.75
CA TYR A 72 -1.13 -4.18 -2.16
C TYR A 72 -2.55 -4.52 -2.60
N GLY A 73 -2.75 -5.66 -3.28
CA GLY A 73 -4.09 -6.16 -3.58
C GLY A 73 -4.93 -6.38 -2.32
N LEU A 74 -4.39 -7.07 -1.31
CA LEU A 74 -5.07 -7.30 -0.04
C LEU A 74 -5.35 -5.99 0.72
N VAL A 75 -4.37 -5.09 0.79
CA VAL A 75 -4.53 -3.78 1.45
C VAL A 75 -5.58 -2.93 0.74
N GLY A 76 -5.60 -2.96 -0.60
CA GLY A 76 -6.64 -2.31 -1.40
C GLY A 76 -8.04 -2.83 -1.09
N LEU A 77 -8.20 -4.16 -0.92
CA LEU A 77 -9.46 -4.77 -0.51
C LEU A 77 -9.85 -4.39 0.92
N ILE A 78 -8.91 -4.34 1.86
CA ILE A 78 -9.14 -3.92 3.24
C ILE A 78 -9.72 -2.49 3.27
N HIS A 79 -9.12 -1.57 2.53
CA HIS A 79 -9.65 -0.21 2.43
C HIS A 79 -11.01 -0.16 1.73
N LEU A 80 -11.26 -1.02 0.74
CA LEU A 80 -12.58 -1.10 0.11
C LEU A 80 -13.66 -1.55 1.12
N LEU A 81 -13.34 -2.46 2.04
CA LEU A 81 -14.25 -2.83 3.12
C LEU A 81 -14.58 -1.62 4.01
N ALA A 82 -13.59 -0.77 4.31
CA ALA A 82 -13.81 0.47 5.06
C ALA A 82 -14.71 1.47 4.30
N VAL A 83 -14.58 1.56 2.97
CA VAL A 83 -15.47 2.38 2.11
C VAL A 83 -16.92 1.90 2.17
N LEU A 84 -17.13 0.58 2.20
CA LEU A 84 -18.46 -0.03 2.21
C LEU A 84 -19.09 -0.06 3.61
N ASN A 85 -18.28 0.06 4.66
CA ASN A 85 -18.77 0.06 6.04
C ASN A 85 -19.52 1.37 6.39
N GLN A 86 -20.35 1.28 7.43
CA GLN A 86 -20.96 2.46 8.04
C GLN A 86 -19.94 3.14 8.97
N GLY A 87 -19.73 4.44 8.80
CA GLY A 87 -18.74 5.21 9.55
C GLY A 87 -18.60 6.65 9.03
N PRO A 88 -17.65 7.42 9.59
CA PRO A 88 -17.42 8.79 9.19
C PRO A 88 -17.11 8.91 7.69
N VAL A 89 -17.73 9.86 7.01
CA VAL A 89 -17.57 10.03 5.55
C VAL A 89 -16.11 10.27 5.16
N TRP A 90 -15.36 11.01 5.97
CA TRP A 90 -13.95 11.30 5.70
C TRP A 90 -13.07 10.04 5.72
N VAL A 91 -13.35 9.08 6.61
CA VAL A 91 -12.64 7.78 6.67
C VAL A 91 -12.88 7.01 5.38
N ARG A 92 -14.13 7.00 4.91
CA ARG A 92 -14.53 6.31 3.68
C ARG A 92 -13.88 6.95 2.45
N LEU A 93 -13.78 8.28 2.41
CA LEU A 93 -13.10 8.99 1.32
C LEU A 93 -11.60 8.69 1.30
N LEU A 94 -10.93 8.78 2.46
CA LEU A 94 -9.51 8.47 2.59
C LEU A 94 -9.23 7.02 2.19
N SER A 95 -10.00 6.07 2.73
CA SER A 95 -9.90 4.66 2.36
C SER A 95 -10.22 4.42 0.88
N GLY A 96 -11.14 5.17 0.26
CA GLY A 96 -11.37 5.08 -1.18
C GLY A 96 -10.15 5.46 -2.01
N VAL A 97 -9.49 6.56 -1.64
CA VAL A 97 -8.24 7.02 -2.27
C VAL A 97 -7.12 6.01 -2.05
N LEU A 98 -6.95 5.52 -0.81
CA LEU A 98 -5.95 4.51 -0.49
C LEU A 98 -6.20 3.21 -1.26
N SER A 99 -7.45 2.73 -1.32
CA SER A 99 -7.82 1.55 -2.09
C SER A 99 -7.44 1.71 -3.57
N ALA A 100 -7.86 2.81 -4.21
CA ALA A 100 -7.54 3.11 -5.59
C ALA A 100 -6.02 3.19 -5.83
N GLY A 101 -5.29 3.82 -4.91
CA GLY A 101 -3.83 3.90 -4.94
C GLY A 101 -3.17 2.52 -4.94
N HIS A 102 -3.55 1.65 -4.01
CA HIS A 102 -2.99 0.30 -3.92
C HIS A 102 -3.31 -0.55 -5.16
N ILE A 103 -4.55 -0.51 -5.67
CA ILE A 103 -4.91 -1.21 -6.91
C ILE A 103 -4.12 -0.66 -8.10
N PHE A 104 -3.93 0.66 -8.16
CA PHE A 104 -3.07 1.27 -9.18
C PHE A 104 -1.61 0.81 -9.05
N ALA A 105 -1.07 0.67 -7.84
CA ALA A 105 0.26 0.10 -7.60
C ALA A 105 0.36 -1.35 -8.09
N VAL A 106 -0.67 -2.17 -7.91
CA VAL A 106 -0.74 -3.53 -8.48
C VAL A 106 -0.62 -3.48 -10.00
N VAL A 107 -1.37 -2.59 -10.67
CA VAL A 107 -1.29 -2.41 -12.13
C VAL A 107 0.11 -1.98 -12.55
N LEU A 108 0.69 -0.99 -11.88
CA LEU A 108 2.05 -0.48 -12.15
C LEU A 108 3.10 -1.60 -12.05
N LEU A 109 3.03 -2.45 -11.04
CA LEU A 109 3.95 -3.57 -10.86
C LEU A 109 3.78 -4.69 -11.92
N ASN A 110 2.66 -4.72 -12.64
CA ASN A 110 2.42 -5.68 -13.72
C ASN A 110 2.80 -5.14 -15.12
N THR A 111 3.13 -3.86 -15.24
CA THR A 111 3.59 -3.26 -16.50
C THR A 111 4.90 -3.89 -17.01
N ARG A 112 5.14 -3.79 -18.32
CA ARG A 112 6.38 -4.30 -18.94
C ARG A 112 7.66 -3.70 -18.32
N PRO A 113 7.78 -2.38 -18.08
CA PRO A 113 8.97 -1.80 -17.45
C PRO A 113 9.26 -2.38 -16.06
N ALA A 114 8.23 -2.52 -15.22
CA ALA A 114 8.37 -3.15 -13.91
C ALA A 114 8.79 -4.62 -14.03
N ARG A 115 8.19 -5.39 -14.95
CA ARG A 115 8.56 -6.80 -15.18
C ARG A 115 10.04 -6.96 -15.55
N LEU A 116 10.53 -6.14 -16.48
CA LEU A 116 11.94 -6.14 -16.90
C LEU A 116 12.88 -5.73 -15.76
N HIS A 117 12.48 -4.74 -14.96
CA HIS A 117 13.28 -4.25 -13.83
C HIS A 117 13.60 -5.34 -12.79
N PHE A 118 12.68 -6.29 -12.57
CA PHE A 118 12.84 -7.42 -11.65
C PHE A 118 13.29 -8.73 -12.34
N GLY A 119 13.78 -8.65 -13.59
CA GLY A 119 14.36 -9.80 -14.30
C GLY A 119 13.36 -10.72 -15.00
N GLY A 120 12.17 -10.24 -15.37
CA GLY A 120 11.23 -10.98 -16.21
C GLY A 120 11.76 -11.19 -17.65
N ALA A 121 11.33 -12.29 -18.29
CA ALA A 121 11.64 -12.57 -19.68
C ALA A 121 11.17 -11.43 -20.61
N ARG A 122 11.99 -11.13 -21.63
CA ARG A 122 11.83 -10.00 -22.57
C ARG A 122 10.62 -10.14 -23.48
#